data_AF-A0A924ATF3-F1
#
_entry.id   AF-A0A924ATF3-F1
#
_cell.length_a   1.000
_cell.length_b   1.000
_cell.length_c   1.000
_cell.angle_alpha   90.00
_cell.angle_beta   90.00
_cell.angle_gamma   90.00
#
_symmetry.space_group_name_H-M   'P 1'
#
loop_
_entity.id
_entity.type
_entity.pdbx_description
1 polymer ?
#
loop_
_entity_poly.entity_id
_entity_poly.type
_entity_poly.pdbx_seq_one_letter_code
_entity_poly.pdbx_strand_id
1 'polypeptide(L)'
;MPITPLSPDEMPATPEARAEFIKNAVKQNDRDRLRALFAAELRALPTFQADMAAYRPQGVAQFVDTYTETKAKIYLKGPDALKKQAETFLQFREAAAERLWHIQQKKLFDLQCQWRAGQVELPGVRTSWDFQTWEHYLDHCPFLPPLTADEVAVYEAYMRSDRFDYEESSTSWQEYRDFKLANDPDRNHEARASLPAWYEYHNIVTGASALLSLPDVRGDREERYLQCYRAERDAARAATESAADQLPWPPECYGLGAIGPFLDRYEAPTELPRLHRWREAIRQEKARKSVELEQTEYWYHCILAAGG
;
A
#
# COMPACT_ATOMS: atom_id res chain seq x y z
N MET A 1 29.94 -4.84 24.55
CA MET A 1 30.26 -5.78 25.64
C MET A 1 31.46 -6.61 25.22
N PRO A 2 32.38 -6.93 26.14
CA PRO A 2 33.50 -7.82 25.86
C PRO A 2 32.97 -9.19 25.40
N ILE A 3 33.63 -9.82 24.42
CA ILE A 3 33.28 -11.16 23.93
C ILE A 3 33.49 -12.16 25.06
N THR A 4 32.42 -12.82 25.49
CA THR A 4 32.52 -13.96 26.41
C THR A 4 33.18 -15.13 25.65
N PRO A 5 34.34 -15.62 26.08
CA PRO A 5 35.00 -16.74 25.40
C PRO A 5 34.20 -18.03 25.59
N LEU A 6 34.20 -18.89 24.55
CA LEU A 6 33.67 -20.26 24.66
C LEU A 6 34.60 -21.11 25.51
N SER A 7 34.05 -22.06 26.26
CA SER A 7 34.84 -23.09 26.93
C SER A 7 35.58 -23.96 25.90
N PRO A 8 36.77 -24.52 26.20
CA PRO A 8 37.44 -25.48 25.33
C PRO A 8 36.56 -26.66 24.89
N ASP A 9 35.64 -27.10 25.76
CA ASP A 9 34.69 -28.19 25.47
C ASP A 9 33.55 -27.76 24.53
N GLU A 10 33.31 -26.45 24.38
CA GLU A 10 32.30 -25.89 23.48
C GLU A 10 32.87 -25.54 22.09
N MET A 11 34.19 -25.64 21.91
CA MET A 11 34.84 -25.36 20.63
C MET A 11 34.67 -26.54 19.66
N PRO A 12 34.15 -26.31 18.45
CA PRO A 12 34.01 -27.37 17.46
C PRO A 12 35.39 -27.82 16.95
N ALA A 13 35.69 -29.11 17.11
CA ALA A 13 36.99 -29.69 16.73
C ALA A 13 37.06 -30.15 15.27
N THR A 14 35.93 -30.32 14.58
CA THR A 14 35.86 -30.76 13.19
C THR A 14 35.10 -29.75 12.31
N PRO A 15 35.35 -29.73 10.97
CA PRO A 15 34.59 -28.90 10.04
C PRO A 15 33.07 -29.13 10.12
N GLU A 16 32.64 -30.38 10.34
CA GLU A 16 31.24 -30.75 10.47
C GLU A 16 30.63 -30.21 11.77
N ALA A 17 31.32 -30.38 12.90
CA ALA A 17 30.91 -29.83 14.19
C ALA A 17 30.84 -28.31 14.16
N ARG A 18 31.75 -27.66 13.41
CA ARG A 18 31.74 -26.21 13.19
C ARG A 18 30.52 -25.77 12.39
N ALA A 19 30.20 -26.48 11.30
CA ALA A 19 29.03 -26.18 10.49
C ALA A 19 27.73 -26.33 11.30
N GLU A 20 27.64 -27.38 12.13
CA GLU A 20 26.49 -27.61 13.00
C GLU A 20 26.38 -26.58 14.13
N PHE A 21 27.50 -26.19 14.75
CA PHE A 21 27.53 -25.11 15.72
C PHE A 21 27.00 -23.80 15.12
N ILE A 22 27.51 -23.39 13.96
CA ILE A 22 27.06 -22.17 13.27
C ILE A 22 25.59 -22.27 12.93
N LYS A 23 25.12 -23.41 12.40
CA LYS A 23 23.71 -23.63 12.08
C LYS A 23 22.81 -23.47 13.31
N ASN A 24 23.19 -24.05 14.44
CA ASN A 24 22.42 -23.95 15.68
C ASN A 24 22.42 -22.52 16.23
N ALA A 25 23.56 -21.84 16.23
CA ALA A 25 23.65 -20.45 16.66
C ALA A 25 22.84 -19.50 15.77
N VAL A 26 22.86 -19.71 14.44
CA VAL A 26 22.01 -18.95 13.50
C VAL A 26 20.53 -19.21 13.77
N LYS A 27 20.13 -20.48 13.95
CA LYS A 27 18.74 -20.85 14.26
C LYS A 27 18.23 -20.22 15.56
N GLN A 28 19.10 -20.06 16.55
CA GLN A 28 18.79 -19.44 17.85
C GLN A 28 18.96 -17.91 17.83
N ASN A 29 19.41 -17.33 16.71
CA ASN A 29 19.80 -15.93 16.61
C ASN A 29 20.85 -15.51 17.66
N ASP A 30 21.73 -16.45 18.02
CA ASP A 30 22.73 -16.28 19.08
C ASP A 30 24.00 -15.64 18.52
N ARG A 31 23.96 -14.32 18.44
CA ARG A 31 25.09 -13.52 17.94
C ARG A 31 26.34 -13.69 18.79
N ASP A 32 26.20 -13.79 20.11
CA ASP A 32 27.36 -13.74 21.00
C ASP A 32 28.15 -15.06 20.95
N ARG A 33 27.48 -16.22 20.79
CA ARG A 33 28.18 -17.49 20.51
C ARG A 33 28.90 -17.49 19.16
N LEU A 34 28.32 -16.91 18.12
CA LEU A 34 29.01 -16.75 16.82
C LEU A 34 30.26 -15.86 16.95
N ARG A 35 30.15 -14.74 17.68
CA ARG A 35 31.29 -13.84 17.92
C ARG A 35 32.39 -14.53 18.69
N ALA A 36 32.05 -15.29 19.73
CA ALA A 36 33.00 -16.03 20.55
C ALA A 36 33.76 -17.09 19.74
N LEU A 37 33.04 -17.88 18.92
CA LEU A 37 33.66 -18.82 17.98
C LEU A 37 34.60 -18.11 17.01
N PHE A 38 34.15 -17.05 16.33
CA PHE A 38 34.95 -16.35 15.34
C PHE A 38 36.15 -15.62 15.94
N ALA A 39 36.05 -15.14 17.18
CA ALA A 39 37.17 -14.56 17.91
C ALA A 39 38.23 -15.61 18.25
N ALA A 40 37.82 -16.80 18.68
CA ALA A 40 38.73 -17.91 18.97
C ALA A 40 39.45 -18.37 17.68
N GLU A 41 38.71 -18.55 16.59
CA GLU A 41 39.26 -18.90 15.27
C GLU A 41 40.28 -17.86 14.78
N LEU A 42 39.91 -16.57 14.83
CA LEU A 42 40.75 -15.48 14.35
C LEU A 42 42.07 -15.39 15.14
N ARG A 43 42.00 -15.53 16.47
CA ARG A 43 43.18 -15.47 17.35
C ARG A 43 44.08 -16.69 17.22
N ALA A 44 43.55 -17.83 16.81
CA ALA A 44 44.32 -19.06 16.57
C ALA A 44 45.12 -19.01 15.26
N LEU A 45 44.84 -18.08 14.34
CA LEU A 45 45.55 -17.95 13.07
C LEU A 45 46.98 -17.38 13.28
N PRO A 46 48.04 -18.11 12.90
CA PRO A 46 49.42 -17.61 13.03
C PRO A 46 49.67 -16.34 12.21
N THR A 47 49.05 -16.23 11.03
CA THR A 47 49.14 -15.05 10.16
C THR A 47 48.54 -13.81 10.84
N PHE A 48 47.38 -13.95 11.49
CA PHE A 48 46.76 -12.86 12.23
C PHE A 48 47.67 -12.38 13.37
N GLN A 49 48.31 -13.30 14.10
CA GLN A 49 49.25 -12.93 15.17
C GLN A 49 50.47 -12.18 14.63
N ALA A 50 51.02 -12.62 13.49
CA ALA A 50 52.15 -11.97 12.83
C ALA A 50 51.78 -10.56 12.33
N ASP A 51 50.64 -10.42 11.66
CA ASP A 51 50.16 -9.14 11.12
C ASP A 51 49.83 -8.14 12.23
N MET A 52 49.31 -8.62 13.36
CA MET A 52 48.91 -7.77 14.48
C MET A 52 50.07 -7.35 15.40
N ALA A 53 51.26 -7.95 15.27
CA ALA A 53 52.42 -7.71 16.13
C ALA A 53 52.93 -6.25 16.09
N ALA A 54 52.71 -5.54 14.98
CA ALA A 54 53.10 -4.14 14.82
C ALA A 54 52.12 -3.15 15.48
N TYR A 55 50.96 -3.61 15.97
CA TYR A 55 49.89 -2.75 16.47
C TYR A 55 49.74 -2.81 17.99
N ARG A 56 49.11 -1.77 18.55
CA ARG A 56 48.86 -1.71 19.99
C ARG A 56 47.79 -2.75 20.40
N PRO A 57 47.93 -3.41 21.57
CA PRO A 57 46.97 -4.42 22.04
C PRO A 57 45.51 -3.96 22.04
N GLN A 58 45.27 -2.69 22.38
CA GLN A 58 43.93 -2.10 22.37
C GLN A 58 43.33 -2.04 20.96
N GLY A 59 44.13 -1.68 19.95
CA GLY A 59 43.69 -1.65 18.55
C GLY A 59 43.41 -3.06 18.01
N VAL A 60 44.23 -4.03 18.39
CA VAL A 60 44.02 -5.44 18.05
C VAL A 60 42.71 -5.97 18.66
N ALA A 61 42.42 -5.64 19.93
CA ALA A 61 41.16 -6.03 20.57
C ALA A 61 39.94 -5.41 19.88
N GLN A 62 39.99 -4.12 19.54
CA GLN A 62 38.93 -3.45 18.80
C GLN A 62 38.72 -4.04 17.40
N PHE A 63 39.80 -4.42 16.71
CA PHE A 63 39.71 -5.09 15.42
C PHE A 63 38.99 -6.43 15.53
N VAL A 64 39.39 -7.28 16.48
CA VAL A 64 38.75 -8.58 16.71
C VAL A 64 37.26 -8.42 17.01
N ASP A 65 36.90 -7.47 17.88
CA ASP A 65 35.51 -7.21 18.21
C ASP A 65 34.70 -6.77 16.98
N THR A 66 35.23 -5.84 16.18
CA THR A 66 34.56 -5.30 14.99
C THR A 66 34.41 -6.36 13.89
N TYR A 67 35.48 -7.12 13.64
CA TYR A 67 35.50 -8.18 12.64
C TYR A 67 34.50 -9.29 12.99
N THR A 68 34.52 -9.77 14.23
CA THR A 68 33.64 -10.86 14.68
C THR A 68 32.18 -10.44 14.75
N GLU A 69 31.87 -9.21 15.19
CA GLU A 69 30.53 -8.64 15.15
C GLU A 69 30.01 -8.55 13.70
N THR A 70 30.83 -8.04 12.78
CA THR A 70 30.48 -7.95 11.36
C THR A 70 30.25 -9.33 10.75
N LYS A 71 31.17 -10.27 10.99
CA LYS A 71 31.05 -11.66 10.51
C LYS A 71 29.79 -12.35 11.07
N ALA A 72 29.50 -12.20 12.36
CA ALA A 72 28.29 -12.74 12.98
C ALA A 72 27.02 -12.15 12.35
N LYS A 73 26.97 -10.84 12.10
CA LYS A 73 25.85 -10.20 11.39
C LYS A 73 25.65 -10.78 9.99
N ILE A 74 26.72 -11.04 9.25
CA ILE A 74 26.65 -11.65 7.92
C ILE A 74 26.04 -13.05 7.99
N TYR A 75 26.44 -13.89 8.95
CA TYR A 75 25.86 -15.23 9.10
C TYR A 75 24.38 -15.20 9.51
N LEU A 76 23.99 -14.24 10.36
CA LEU A 76 22.61 -14.11 10.83
C LEU A 76 21.67 -13.50 9.78
N LYS A 77 22.13 -12.46 9.08
CA LYS A 77 21.27 -11.65 8.18
C LYS A 77 21.53 -11.87 6.70
N GLY A 78 22.67 -12.45 6.33
CA GLY A 78 23.08 -12.65 4.93
C GLY A 78 22.08 -13.48 4.11
N PRO A 79 21.63 -14.65 4.61
CA PRO A 79 20.64 -15.46 3.90
C PRO A 79 19.32 -14.71 3.64
N ASP A 80 18.80 -14.02 4.66
CA ASP A 80 17.58 -13.20 4.54
C ASP A 80 17.79 -12.00 3.62
N ALA A 81 18.97 -11.36 3.64
CA ALA A 81 19.29 -10.25 2.77
C ALA A 81 19.35 -10.69 1.29
N LEU A 82 19.94 -11.85 1.01
CA LEU A 82 19.95 -12.45 -0.34
C LEU A 82 18.54 -12.81 -0.80
N LYS A 83 17.73 -13.39 0.08
CA LYS A 83 16.32 -13.67 -0.21
C LYS A 83 15.55 -12.39 -0.52
N LYS A 84 15.68 -11.36 0.32
CA LYS A 84 15.06 -10.04 0.11
C LYS A 84 15.53 -9.41 -1.20
N GLN A 85 16.81 -9.49 -1.53
CA GLN A 85 17.34 -8.97 -2.80
C GLN A 85 16.72 -9.69 -4.01
N ALA A 86 16.53 -11.01 -3.93
CA ALA A 86 15.82 -11.76 -4.97
C ALA A 86 14.33 -11.38 -5.04
N GLU A 87 13.67 -11.16 -3.90
CA GLU A 87 12.29 -10.67 -3.81
C GLU A 87 12.15 -9.24 -4.34
N THR A 88 13.16 -8.40 -4.19
CA THR A 88 13.16 -7.02 -4.72
C THR A 88 13.03 -7.01 -6.25
N PHE A 89 13.65 -7.96 -6.97
CA PHE A 89 13.44 -8.08 -8.40
C PHE A 89 12.00 -8.44 -8.75
N LEU A 90 11.39 -9.35 -7.97
CA LEU A 90 9.98 -9.71 -8.13
C LEU A 90 9.07 -8.50 -7.88
N GLN A 91 9.34 -7.73 -6.83
CA GLN A 91 8.61 -6.50 -6.51
C GLN A 91 8.69 -5.47 -7.63
N PHE A 92 9.88 -5.23 -8.20
CA PHE A 92 10.01 -4.32 -9.33
C PHE A 92 9.30 -4.82 -10.58
N ARG A 93 9.29 -6.13 -10.82
CA ARG A 93 8.56 -6.73 -11.93
C ARG A 93 7.06 -6.58 -11.76
N GLU A 94 6.54 -6.81 -10.55
CA GLU A 94 5.12 -6.66 -10.23
C GLU A 94 4.69 -5.19 -10.33
N ALA A 95 5.46 -4.28 -9.75
CA ALA A 95 5.22 -2.84 -9.87
C ALA A 95 5.24 -2.38 -11.34
N ALA A 96 6.22 -2.84 -12.14
CA ALA A 96 6.25 -2.52 -13.57
C ALA A 96 5.02 -3.05 -14.30
N ALA A 97 4.57 -4.27 -13.99
CA ALA A 97 3.36 -4.84 -14.59
C ALA A 97 2.09 -4.05 -14.20
N GLU A 98 1.99 -3.61 -12.95
CA GLU A 98 0.91 -2.73 -12.49
C GLU A 98 0.87 -1.41 -13.28
N ARG A 99 2.03 -0.78 -13.49
CA ARG A 99 2.12 0.46 -14.26
C ARG A 99 1.69 0.31 -15.72
N LEU A 100 1.90 -0.86 -16.33
CA LEU A 100 1.38 -1.14 -17.66
C LEU A 100 -0.16 -1.14 -17.68
N TRP A 101 -0.82 -1.52 -16.59
CA TRP A 101 -2.28 -1.45 -16.50
C TRP A 101 -2.81 -0.02 -16.44
N HIS A 102 -2.02 0.97 -15.97
CA HIS A 102 -2.44 2.39 -16.01
C HIS A 102 -2.66 2.86 -17.45
N ILE A 103 -1.86 2.37 -18.39
CA ILE A 103 -2.02 2.65 -19.82
C ILE A 103 -3.36 2.07 -20.32
N GLN A 104 -3.68 0.82 -19.96
CA GLN A 104 -4.95 0.20 -20.33
C GLN A 104 -6.15 0.88 -19.65
N GLN A 105 -6.02 1.34 -18.39
CA GLN A 105 -7.05 2.14 -17.72
C GLN A 105 -7.37 3.41 -18.50
N LYS A 106 -6.33 4.14 -18.93
CA LYS A 106 -6.50 5.35 -19.74
C LYS A 106 -7.22 5.06 -21.06
N LYS A 107 -6.87 3.97 -21.74
CA LYS A 107 -7.54 3.56 -22.98
C LYS A 107 -9.00 3.20 -22.74
N LEU A 108 -9.31 2.53 -21.64
CA LEU A 108 -10.69 2.24 -21.24
C LEU A 108 -11.47 3.54 -20.96
N PHE A 109 -10.85 4.51 -20.31
CA PHE A 109 -11.47 5.79 -20.02
C PHE A 109 -11.72 6.62 -21.29
N ASP A 110 -10.78 6.64 -22.22
CA ASP A 110 -10.95 7.31 -23.51
C ASP A 110 -12.06 6.65 -24.33
N LEU A 111 -12.12 5.33 -24.29
CA LEU A 111 -13.20 4.56 -24.90
C LEU A 111 -14.55 4.85 -24.23
N GLN A 112 -14.58 4.99 -22.90
CA GLN A 112 -15.76 5.41 -22.14
C GLN A 112 -16.25 6.78 -22.61
N CYS A 113 -15.35 7.76 -22.75
CA CYS A 113 -15.68 9.10 -23.23
C CYS A 113 -16.36 9.06 -24.61
N GLN A 114 -15.79 8.32 -25.56
CA GLN A 114 -16.33 8.17 -26.91
C GLN A 114 -17.68 7.43 -26.92
N TRP A 115 -17.81 6.37 -26.11
CA TRP A 115 -19.05 5.60 -26.01
C TRP A 115 -20.17 6.45 -25.43
N ARG A 116 -19.90 7.21 -24.36
CA ARG A 116 -20.86 8.13 -23.73
C ARG A 116 -21.34 9.22 -24.69
N ALA A 117 -20.44 9.69 -25.56
CA ALA A 117 -20.75 10.63 -26.64
C ALA A 117 -21.51 10.02 -27.82
N GLY A 118 -21.70 8.70 -27.84
CA GLY A 118 -22.37 7.99 -28.94
C GLY A 118 -21.52 7.89 -30.20
N GLN A 119 -20.21 8.09 -30.12
CA GLN A 119 -19.30 7.99 -31.27
C GLN A 119 -18.95 6.53 -31.60
N VAL A 120 -19.02 5.65 -30.60
CA VAL A 120 -18.75 4.21 -30.75
C VAL A 120 -19.88 3.40 -30.12
N GLU A 121 -20.06 2.18 -30.62
CA GLU A 121 -20.94 1.15 -30.07
C GLU A 121 -20.09 -0.02 -29.61
N LEU A 122 -20.36 -0.52 -28.40
CA LEU A 122 -19.62 -1.64 -27.81
C LEU A 122 -20.60 -2.77 -27.51
N PRO A 123 -20.52 -3.92 -28.23
CA PRO A 123 -21.41 -5.04 -28.01
C PRO A 123 -21.38 -5.52 -26.56
N GLY A 124 -22.54 -5.61 -25.92
CA GLY A 124 -22.67 -6.07 -24.53
C GLY A 124 -22.48 -4.98 -23.47
N VAL A 125 -21.99 -3.80 -23.83
CA VAL A 125 -21.95 -2.63 -22.95
C VAL A 125 -23.29 -1.91 -23.01
N ARG A 126 -23.99 -1.88 -21.89
CA ARG A 126 -25.36 -1.35 -21.78
C ARG A 126 -25.40 -0.05 -21.01
N THR A 127 -24.54 0.09 -20.01
CA THR A 127 -24.53 1.23 -19.09
C THR A 127 -23.12 1.69 -18.77
N SER A 128 -22.98 2.90 -18.28
CA SER A 128 -21.69 3.42 -17.80
C SER A 128 -21.06 2.59 -16.67
N TRP A 129 -21.87 1.86 -15.89
CA TRP A 129 -21.41 0.92 -14.86
C TRP A 129 -20.60 -0.26 -15.41
N ASP A 130 -20.80 -0.63 -16.67
CA ASP A 130 -20.03 -1.72 -17.28
C ASP A 130 -18.54 -1.34 -17.39
N PHE A 131 -18.21 -0.05 -17.56
CA PHE A 131 -16.83 0.43 -17.57
C PHE A 131 -16.17 0.33 -16.19
N GLN A 132 -16.92 0.61 -15.11
CA GLN A 132 -16.41 0.40 -13.74
C GLN A 132 -16.17 -1.09 -13.46
N THR A 133 -16.97 -1.96 -14.05
CA THR A 133 -16.70 -3.41 -13.99
C THR A 133 -15.41 -3.73 -14.75
N TRP A 134 -15.26 -3.24 -15.98
CA TRP A 134 -14.07 -3.48 -16.80
C TRP A 134 -12.78 -2.90 -16.23
N GLU A 135 -12.85 -1.84 -15.41
CA GLU A 135 -11.72 -1.31 -14.65
C GLU A 135 -10.99 -2.40 -13.84
N HIS A 136 -11.74 -3.38 -13.32
CA HIS A 136 -11.20 -4.47 -12.51
C HIS A 136 -10.83 -5.73 -13.30
N TYR A 137 -11.20 -5.80 -14.59
CA TYR A 137 -11.00 -6.98 -15.45
C TYR A 137 -10.39 -6.57 -16.80
N LEU A 138 -9.42 -5.65 -16.78
CA LEU A 138 -8.78 -5.09 -17.97
C LEU A 138 -8.11 -6.15 -18.86
N ASP A 139 -7.55 -7.20 -18.25
CA ASP A 139 -6.91 -8.32 -18.93
C ASP A 139 -7.89 -9.18 -19.75
N HIS A 140 -9.18 -9.07 -19.45
CA HIS A 140 -10.26 -9.75 -20.14
C HIS A 140 -11.14 -8.81 -20.97
N CYS A 141 -10.83 -7.51 -21.01
CA CYS A 141 -11.62 -6.53 -21.74
C CYS A 141 -11.43 -6.69 -23.25
N PRO A 142 -12.48 -7.08 -24.02
CA PRO A 142 -12.34 -7.40 -25.44
C PRO A 142 -12.22 -6.14 -26.32
N PHE A 143 -12.46 -4.95 -25.75
CA PHE A 143 -12.51 -3.70 -26.50
C PHE A 143 -11.18 -2.97 -26.54
N LEU A 144 -10.21 -3.38 -25.70
CA LEU A 144 -8.90 -2.74 -25.63
C LEU A 144 -7.90 -3.49 -26.50
N PRO A 145 -7.22 -2.81 -27.45
CA PRO A 145 -6.11 -3.42 -28.14
C PRO A 145 -4.97 -3.70 -27.15
N PRO A 146 -4.09 -4.68 -27.44
CA PRO A 146 -2.87 -4.88 -26.68
C PRO A 146 -2.03 -3.60 -26.59
N LEU A 147 -1.17 -3.54 -25.57
CA LEU A 147 -0.23 -2.43 -25.40
C LEU A 147 0.78 -2.39 -26.54
N THR A 148 1.04 -1.20 -27.04
CA THR A 148 2.02 -0.92 -28.08
C THR A 148 3.32 -0.37 -27.49
N ALA A 149 4.43 -0.50 -28.22
CA ALA A 149 5.72 0.03 -27.78
C ALA A 149 5.70 1.56 -27.63
N ASP A 150 4.97 2.27 -28.49
CA ASP A 150 4.86 3.73 -28.43
C ASP A 150 4.11 4.19 -27.18
N GLU A 151 3.02 3.50 -26.80
CA GLU A 151 2.28 3.79 -25.57
C GLU A 151 3.17 3.56 -24.33
N VAL A 152 3.97 2.48 -24.33
CA VAL A 152 4.95 2.21 -23.27
C VAL A 152 6.00 3.31 -23.22
N ALA A 153 6.51 3.77 -24.37
CA ALA A 153 7.47 4.86 -24.44
C ALA A 153 6.92 6.19 -23.89
N VAL A 154 5.63 6.49 -24.12
CA VAL A 154 4.97 7.67 -23.52
C VAL A 154 4.86 7.54 -22.01
N TYR A 155 4.49 6.37 -21.50
CA TYR A 155 4.42 6.13 -20.05
C TYR A 155 5.81 6.19 -19.40
N GLU A 156 6.81 5.68 -20.08
CA GLU A 156 8.21 5.78 -19.68
C GLU A 156 8.71 7.23 -19.63
N ALA A 157 8.23 8.10 -20.54
CA ALA A 157 8.52 9.52 -20.51
C ALA A 157 7.79 10.21 -19.33
N TYR A 158 6.55 9.81 -19.04
CA TYR A 158 5.81 10.24 -17.85
C TYR A 158 6.57 9.93 -16.57
N MET A 159 7.04 8.68 -16.39
CA MET A 159 7.79 8.26 -15.19
C MET A 159 9.10 9.03 -14.96
N ARG A 160 9.68 9.61 -16.02
CA ARG A 160 10.90 10.43 -15.94
C ARG A 160 10.60 11.94 -15.80
N SER A 161 9.34 12.33 -15.87
CA SER A 161 8.91 13.72 -15.76
C SER A 161 8.72 14.14 -14.30
N ASP A 162 8.66 15.45 -14.09
CA ASP A 162 8.29 16.08 -12.82
C ASP A 162 6.81 15.90 -12.44
N ARG A 163 5.99 15.42 -13.37
CA ARG A 163 4.56 15.14 -13.16
C ARG A 163 4.29 13.73 -12.66
N PHE A 164 5.32 12.88 -12.54
CA PHE A 164 5.13 11.50 -12.12
C PHE A 164 4.64 11.44 -10.67
N ASP A 165 3.44 10.91 -10.48
CA ASP A 165 2.91 10.60 -9.16
C ASP A 165 3.11 9.10 -8.84
N TYR A 166 3.96 8.84 -7.85
CA TYR A 166 4.23 7.49 -7.39
C TYR A 166 3.08 6.92 -6.54
N GLU A 167 2.35 7.77 -5.83
CA GLU A 167 1.28 7.40 -4.88
C GLU A 167 -0.11 7.33 -5.52
N GLU A 168 -0.20 7.52 -6.84
CA GLU A 168 -1.44 7.46 -7.60
C GLU A 168 -2.24 6.18 -7.30
N SER A 169 -3.41 6.35 -6.68
CA SER A 169 -4.26 5.23 -6.23
C SER A 169 -4.84 4.44 -7.39
N SER A 170 -4.90 3.11 -7.24
CA SER A 170 -5.42 2.19 -8.24
C SER A 170 -6.97 2.10 -8.28
N THR A 171 -7.70 3.05 -7.70
CA THR A 171 -9.17 3.01 -7.59
C THR A 171 -9.82 4.22 -8.24
N SER A 172 -10.98 4.02 -8.86
CA SER A 172 -11.82 5.08 -9.44
C SER A 172 -11.33 5.65 -10.77
N TRP A 173 -10.65 4.84 -11.57
CA TRP A 173 -10.10 5.25 -12.88
C TRP A 173 -11.17 5.57 -13.94
N GLN A 174 -12.41 5.13 -13.70
CA GLN A 174 -13.56 5.33 -14.60
C GLN A 174 -14.62 6.30 -14.04
N GLU A 175 -14.27 7.16 -13.08
CA GLU A 175 -15.14 8.20 -12.50
C GLU A 175 -15.34 9.40 -13.44
N TYR A 176 -15.88 9.14 -14.63
CA TYR A 176 -16.12 10.14 -15.68
C TYR A 176 -16.81 11.42 -15.19
N ARG A 177 -17.87 11.27 -14.37
CA ARG A 177 -18.66 12.43 -13.92
C ARG A 177 -17.83 13.37 -13.05
N ASP A 178 -17.07 12.82 -12.13
CA ASP A 178 -16.26 13.61 -11.20
C ASP A 178 -15.07 14.22 -11.93
N PHE A 179 -14.41 13.48 -12.81
CA PHE A 179 -13.34 14.01 -13.67
C PHE A 179 -13.83 15.12 -14.60
N LYS A 180 -15.03 14.98 -15.19
CA LYS A 180 -15.59 16.01 -16.05
C LYS A 180 -15.97 17.26 -15.27
N LEU A 181 -16.53 17.12 -14.06
CA LEU A 181 -16.83 18.24 -13.17
C LEU A 181 -15.55 18.98 -12.74
N ALA A 182 -14.48 18.25 -12.42
CA ALA A 182 -13.19 18.83 -12.04
C ALA A 182 -12.53 19.61 -13.20
N ASN A 183 -12.85 19.26 -14.44
CA ASN A 183 -12.32 19.92 -15.64
C ASN A 183 -13.28 20.96 -16.23
N ASP A 184 -14.43 21.21 -15.61
CA ASP A 184 -15.37 22.24 -16.04
C ASP A 184 -14.95 23.60 -15.44
N PRO A 185 -14.51 24.57 -16.27
CA PRO A 185 -14.05 25.87 -15.78
C PRO A 185 -15.16 26.65 -15.05
N ASP A 186 -16.44 26.34 -15.31
CA ASP A 186 -17.57 27.03 -14.68
C ASP A 186 -18.03 26.37 -13.37
N ARG A 187 -17.50 25.17 -13.02
CA ARG A 187 -17.98 24.37 -11.86
C ARG A 187 -16.88 23.85 -10.93
N ASN A 188 -15.69 24.45 -11.01
CA ASN A 188 -14.42 24.03 -10.39
C ASN A 188 -14.40 23.82 -8.85
N HIS A 189 -15.54 23.94 -8.15
CA HIS A 189 -15.64 23.86 -6.68
C HIS A 189 -16.46 22.67 -6.14
N GLU A 190 -17.10 21.85 -6.98
CA GLU A 190 -17.94 20.73 -6.53
C GLU A 190 -17.34 19.33 -6.76
N ALA A 191 -16.20 19.22 -7.43
CA ALA A 191 -15.62 17.93 -7.77
C ALA A 191 -14.94 17.27 -6.56
N ARG A 192 -15.25 15.98 -6.35
CA ARG A 192 -14.67 15.15 -5.29
C ARG A 192 -13.35 14.49 -5.69
N ALA A 193 -13.03 14.45 -6.98
CA ALA A 193 -11.86 13.77 -7.53
C ALA A 193 -11.22 14.62 -8.63
N SER A 194 -9.89 14.66 -8.68
CA SER A 194 -9.12 15.18 -9.81
C SER A 194 -8.83 14.05 -10.80
N LEU A 195 -8.44 14.40 -12.03
CA LEU A 195 -7.88 13.41 -12.94
C LEU A 195 -6.63 12.77 -12.32
N PRO A 196 -6.38 11.48 -12.57
CA PRO A 196 -5.08 10.88 -12.31
C PRO A 196 -3.97 11.68 -13.04
N ALA A 197 -2.82 11.88 -12.39
CA ALA A 197 -1.65 12.54 -12.96
C ALA A 197 -1.21 11.90 -14.30
N TRP A 198 -1.32 10.57 -14.43
CA TRP A 198 -1.09 9.88 -15.70
C TRP A 198 -2.06 10.35 -16.79
N TYR A 199 -3.34 10.53 -16.47
CA TYR A 199 -4.36 10.96 -17.44
C TYR A 199 -4.08 12.38 -17.92
N GLU A 200 -3.71 13.27 -17.00
CA GLU A 200 -3.32 14.64 -17.33
C GLU A 200 -2.11 14.68 -18.26
N TYR A 201 -1.04 13.97 -17.89
CA TYR A 201 0.17 13.89 -18.72
C TYR A 201 -0.14 13.34 -20.12
N HIS A 202 -0.85 12.21 -20.17
CA HIS A 202 -1.23 11.58 -21.43
C HIS A 202 -2.06 12.53 -22.30
N ASN A 203 -3.05 13.22 -21.71
CA ASN A 203 -3.90 14.16 -22.43
C ASN A 203 -3.12 15.34 -23.02
N ILE A 204 -2.11 15.85 -22.30
CA ILE A 204 -1.24 16.92 -22.78
C ILE A 204 -0.41 16.45 -23.98
N VAL A 205 0.21 15.27 -23.90
CA VAL A 205 1.14 14.78 -24.93
C VAL A 205 0.41 14.31 -26.19
N THR A 206 -0.76 13.70 -26.03
CA THR A 206 -1.50 13.10 -27.16
C THR A 206 -2.60 14.01 -27.72
N GLY A 207 -2.93 15.11 -27.02
CA GLY A 207 -4.08 15.95 -27.35
C GLY A 207 -5.44 15.31 -27.02
N ALA A 208 -5.45 14.21 -26.25
CA ALA A 208 -6.68 13.50 -25.87
C ALA A 208 -7.58 14.27 -24.87
N SER A 209 -7.16 15.44 -24.38
CA SER A 209 -7.99 16.31 -23.53
C SER A 209 -9.36 16.64 -24.17
N ALA A 210 -9.43 16.70 -25.50
CA ALA A 210 -10.67 16.96 -26.23
C ALA A 210 -11.76 15.91 -25.99
N LEU A 211 -11.40 14.69 -25.55
CA LEU A 211 -12.37 13.63 -25.26
C LEU A 211 -13.25 13.94 -24.05
N LEU A 212 -12.72 14.66 -23.06
CA LEU A 212 -13.49 15.11 -21.89
C LEU A 212 -14.52 16.19 -22.25
N SER A 213 -14.27 16.95 -23.33
CA SER A 213 -15.19 17.96 -23.85
C SER A 213 -16.35 17.39 -24.66
N LEU A 214 -16.35 16.08 -24.96
CA LEU A 214 -17.43 15.45 -25.71
C LEU A 214 -18.76 15.48 -24.93
N PRO A 215 -19.91 15.56 -25.61
CA PRO A 215 -21.22 15.52 -24.95
C PRO A 215 -21.48 14.16 -24.28
N ASP A 216 -22.24 14.13 -23.19
CA ASP A 216 -22.55 12.91 -22.44
C ASP A 216 -23.97 12.37 -22.76
N VAL A 217 -24.20 12.07 -24.04
CA VAL A 217 -25.54 11.73 -24.56
C VAL A 217 -26.14 10.48 -23.90
N ARG A 218 -25.31 9.45 -23.66
CA ARG A 218 -25.78 8.23 -22.98
C ARG A 218 -25.95 8.44 -21.49
N GLY A 219 -25.05 9.18 -20.84
CA GLY A 219 -25.18 9.52 -19.41
C GLY A 219 -26.46 10.26 -19.10
N ASP A 220 -26.79 11.27 -19.91
CA ASP A 220 -28.03 12.03 -19.77
C ASP A 220 -29.27 11.12 -19.89
N ARG A 221 -29.19 10.09 -20.73
CA ARG A 221 -30.27 9.09 -20.88
C ARG A 221 -30.34 8.16 -19.66
N GLU A 222 -29.21 7.67 -19.18
CA GLU A 222 -29.13 6.83 -17.98
C GLU A 222 -29.65 7.55 -16.73
N GLU A 223 -29.24 8.81 -16.53
CA GLU A 223 -29.70 9.63 -15.40
C GLU A 223 -31.23 9.83 -15.45
N ARG A 224 -31.81 10.04 -16.63
CA ARG A 224 -33.29 10.11 -16.78
C ARG A 224 -33.97 8.81 -16.34
N TYR A 225 -33.44 7.64 -16.73
CA TYR A 225 -33.99 6.36 -16.29
C TYR A 225 -33.88 6.18 -14.77
N LEU A 226 -32.74 6.56 -14.18
CA LEU A 226 -32.54 6.52 -12.74
C LEU A 226 -33.50 7.46 -12.00
N GLN A 227 -33.77 8.65 -12.54
CA GLN A 227 -34.73 9.59 -11.96
C GLN A 227 -36.15 9.01 -11.96
N CYS A 228 -36.60 8.42 -13.07
CA CYS A 228 -37.90 7.75 -13.13
C CYS A 228 -37.99 6.61 -12.11
N TYR A 229 -36.97 5.74 -12.06
CA TYR A 229 -36.91 4.64 -11.10
C TYR A 229 -36.96 5.12 -9.64
N ARG A 230 -36.19 6.16 -9.30
CA ARG A 230 -36.20 6.76 -7.95
C ARG A 230 -37.58 7.31 -7.61
N ALA A 231 -38.22 8.03 -8.53
CA ALA A 231 -39.57 8.57 -8.33
C ALA A 231 -40.62 7.46 -8.11
N GLU A 232 -40.58 6.38 -8.91
CA GLU A 232 -41.46 5.23 -8.73
C GLU A 232 -41.24 4.53 -7.39
N ARG A 233 -39.98 4.29 -7.01
CA ARG A 233 -39.61 3.69 -5.73
C ARG A 233 -40.10 4.54 -4.56
N ASP A 234 -39.88 5.85 -4.62
CA ASP A 234 -40.26 6.77 -3.55
C ASP A 234 -41.79 6.89 -3.45
N ALA A 235 -42.52 6.87 -4.58
CA ALA A 235 -43.98 6.82 -4.59
C ALA A 235 -44.53 5.49 -4.04
N ALA A 236 -43.94 4.35 -4.40
CA ALA A 236 -44.31 3.05 -3.87
C ALA A 236 -44.05 2.95 -2.35
N ARG A 237 -42.93 3.50 -1.89
CA ARG A 237 -42.62 3.63 -0.47
C ARG A 237 -43.65 4.49 0.25
N ALA A 238 -43.96 5.68 -0.26
CA ALA A 238 -44.97 6.57 0.31
C ALA A 238 -46.38 5.92 0.34
N ALA A 239 -46.70 5.05 -0.62
CA ALA A 239 -47.95 4.30 -0.65
C ALA A 239 -48.01 3.10 0.31
N THR A 240 -46.84 2.60 0.75
CA THR A 240 -46.71 1.43 1.65
C THR A 240 -46.41 1.84 3.09
N GLU A 241 -46.00 3.10 3.32
CA GLU A 241 -45.68 3.61 4.67
C GLU A 241 -46.90 3.54 5.59
N SER A 242 -46.83 2.61 6.55
CA SER A 242 -47.74 2.46 7.68
C SER A 242 -47.32 3.42 8.79
N ALA A 243 -48.23 3.73 9.73
CA ALA A 243 -47.89 4.51 10.94
C ALA A 243 -46.73 3.89 11.77
N ALA A 244 -46.37 2.62 11.52
CA ALA A 244 -45.19 1.98 12.09
C ALA A 244 -43.84 2.50 11.50
N ASP A 245 -43.83 3.00 10.27
CA ASP A 245 -42.62 3.55 9.61
C ASP A 245 -42.34 5.01 9.99
N GLN A 246 -43.25 5.66 10.73
CA GLN A 246 -43.06 6.96 11.37
C GLN A 246 -42.44 6.85 12.77
N LEU A 247 -42.18 5.63 13.25
CA LEU A 247 -41.42 5.44 14.48
C LEU A 247 -39.98 5.95 14.25
N PRO A 248 -39.41 6.70 15.20
CA PRO A 248 -38.05 7.18 15.05
C PRO A 248 -37.12 5.98 14.86
N TRP A 249 -36.20 6.11 13.90
CA TRP A 249 -35.10 5.15 13.74
C TRP A 249 -34.46 4.91 15.11
N PRO A 250 -34.10 3.65 15.44
CA PRO A 250 -33.32 3.41 16.64
C PRO A 250 -32.09 4.33 16.58
N PRO A 251 -31.76 5.01 17.69
CA PRO A 251 -30.65 5.95 17.74
C PRO A 251 -29.41 5.31 17.12
N GLU A 252 -28.81 6.01 16.16
CA GLU A 252 -27.65 5.55 15.43
C GLU A 252 -26.53 5.15 16.40
N CYS A 253 -26.29 3.84 16.52
CA CYS A 253 -25.24 3.28 17.36
C CYS A 253 -23.91 3.23 16.60
N TYR A 254 -23.57 4.28 15.83
CA TYR A 254 -22.31 4.30 15.09
C TYR A 254 -21.17 4.67 16.02
N GLY A 255 -20.34 3.67 16.30
CA GLY A 255 -19.09 3.83 17.02
C GLY A 255 -19.14 3.47 18.51
N LEU A 256 -17.96 3.15 19.05
CA LEU A 256 -17.75 2.77 20.45
C LEU A 256 -18.14 3.89 21.45
N GLY A 257 -18.33 5.12 20.96
CA GLY A 257 -18.87 6.27 21.68
C GLY A 257 -20.30 6.06 22.16
N ALA A 258 -21.18 5.74 21.20
CA ALA A 258 -22.63 5.79 21.34
C ALA A 258 -23.24 4.54 21.99
N ILE A 259 -22.54 3.39 21.97
CA ILE A 259 -23.11 2.10 22.43
C ILE A 259 -23.20 1.97 23.97
N GLY A 260 -22.55 2.84 24.73
CA GLY A 260 -22.41 2.66 26.19
C GLY A 260 -23.71 2.60 26.99
N PRO A 261 -24.62 3.58 26.83
CA PRO A 261 -25.92 3.55 27.50
C PRO A 261 -26.80 2.34 27.10
N PHE A 262 -26.56 1.74 25.94
CA PHE A 262 -27.28 0.55 25.48
C PHE A 262 -26.76 -0.71 26.16
N LEU A 263 -25.45 -0.84 26.34
CA LEU A 263 -24.88 -1.93 27.13
C LEU A 263 -25.48 -1.94 28.54
N ASP A 264 -25.49 -0.79 29.22
CA ASP A 264 -26.04 -0.64 30.58
C ASP A 264 -27.53 -0.97 30.68
N ARG A 265 -28.28 -0.84 29.57
CA ARG A 265 -29.72 -1.04 29.53
C ARG A 265 -30.13 -2.47 29.17
N TYR A 266 -29.37 -3.15 28.32
CA TYR A 266 -29.78 -4.41 27.70
C TYR A 266 -28.95 -5.62 28.12
N GLU A 267 -27.76 -5.43 28.67
CA GLU A 267 -26.88 -6.53 29.05
C GLU A 267 -27.07 -6.96 30.50
N ALA A 268 -26.78 -8.23 30.77
CA ALA A 268 -26.87 -8.77 32.12
C ALA A 268 -25.86 -8.07 33.06
N PRO A 269 -26.23 -7.76 34.32
CA PRO A 269 -25.33 -7.09 35.27
C PRO A 269 -23.99 -7.82 35.49
N THR A 270 -23.96 -9.14 35.29
CA THR A 270 -22.76 -9.98 35.39
C THR A 270 -21.77 -9.75 34.24
N GLU A 271 -22.25 -9.32 33.07
CA GLU A 271 -21.45 -9.13 31.85
C GLU A 271 -20.94 -7.69 31.69
N LEU A 272 -21.65 -6.71 32.25
CA LEU A 272 -21.33 -5.27 32.15
C LEU A 272 -19.87 -4.93 32.50
N PRO A 273 -19.27 -5.44 33.59
CA PRO A 273 -17.90 -5.08 33.94
C PRO A 273 -16.86 -5.56 32.92
N ARG A 274 -17.14 -6.65 32.20
CA ARG A 274 -16.26 -7.16 31.14
C ARG A 274 -16.40 -6.31 29.88
N LEU A 275 -17.64 -6.01 29.48
CA LEU A 275 -17.93 -5.25 28.25
C LEU A 275 -17.42 -3.80 28.33
N HIS A 276 -17.58 -3.12 29.47
CA HIS A 276 -17.00 -1.77 29.66
C HIS A 276 -15.48 -1.77 29.63
N ARG A 277 -14.82 -2.78 30.22
CA ARG A 277 -13.36 -2.92 30.16
C ARG A 277 -12.86 -3.10 28.73
N TRP A 278 -13.52 -3.95 27.94
CA TRP A 278 -13.14 -4.14 26.53
C TRP A 278 -13.38 -2.88 25.70
N ARG A 279 -14.52 -2.21 25.90
CA ARG A 279 -14.81 -0.94 25.20
C ARG A 279 -13.74 0.11 25.48
N GLU A 280 -13.33 0.25 26.72
CA GLU A 280 -12.30 1.20 27.12
C GLU A 280 -10.92 0.84 26.53
N ALA A 281 -10.56 -0.44 26.53
CA ALA A 281 -9.33 -0.91 25.88
C ALA A 281 -9.29 -0.58 24.38
N ILE A 282 -10.41 -0.78 23.67
CA ILE A 282 -10.49 -0.47 22.23
C ILE A 282 -10.43 1.06 22.00
N ARG A 283 -11.05 1.88 22.88
CA ARG A 283 -10.93 3.35 22.79
C ARG A 283 -9.49 3.80 22.98
N GLN A 284 -8.79 3.24 23.97
CA GLN A 284 -7.38 3.56 24.24
C GLN A 284 -6.46 3.13 23.10
N GLU A 285 -6.70 1.97 22.48
CA GLU A 285 -5.94 1.52 21.30
C GLU A 285 -6.16 2.46 20.11
N LYS A 286 -7.40 2.88 19.84
CA LYS A 286 -7.70 3.85 18.78
C LYS A 286 -7.06 5.21 19.06
N ALA A 287 -7.14 5.70 20.29
CA ALA A 287 -6.49 6.95 20.69
C ALA A 287 -4.97 6.87 20.50
N ARG A 288 -4.36 5.73 20.87
CA ARG A 288 -2.93 5.51 20.67
C ARG A 288 -2.54 5.52 19.19
N LYS A 289 -3.29 4.81 18.34
CA LYS A 289 -3.06 4.80 16.88
C LYS A 289 -3.25 6.18 16.24
N SER A 290 -4.23 6.96 16.70
CA SER A 290 -4.46 8.34 16.23
C SER A 290 -3.29 9.26 16.59
N VAL A 291 -2.78 9.17 17.83
CA VAL A 291 -1.62 9.95 18.28
C VAL A 291 -0.33 9.51 17.56
N GLU A 292 -0.16 8.21 17.29
CA GLU A 292 0.96 7.71 16.48
C GLU A 292 0.90 8.24 15.04
N LEU A 293 -0.30 8.33 14.44
CA LEU A 293 -0.51 8.91 13.10
C LEU A 293 -0.24 10.42 13.08
N GLU A 294 -0.79 11.18 14.03
CA GLU A 294 -0.57 12.64 14.14
C GLU A 294 0.90 12.99 14.40
N GLN A 295 1.59 12.19 15.21
CA GLN A 295 3.04 12.36 15.42
C GLN A 295 3.84 12.02 14.16
N THR A 296 3.41 11.01 13.39
CA THR A 296 4.07 10.65 12.13
C THR A 296 3.89 11.74 11.06
N GLU A 297 2.70 12.31 10.94
CA GLU A 297 2.44 13.46 10.05
C GLU A 297 3.21 14.72 10.48
N TYR A 298 3.26 15.02 11.78
CA TYR A 298 4.06 16.13 12.30
C TYR A 298 5.55 15.98 11.97
N TRP A 299 6.12 14.79 12.17
CA TRP A 299 7.51 14.51 11.81
C TRP A 299 7.75 14.55 10.30
N TYR A 300 6.80 14.08 9.49
CA TYR A 300 6.86 14.15 8.03
C TYR A 300 6.89 15.62 7.55
N HIS A 301 6.03 16.48 8.09
CA HIS A 301 6.01 17.91 7.78
C HIS A 301 7.26 18.66 8.29
N CYS A 302 7.80 18.30 9.45
CA CYS A 302 9.05 18.87 9.95
C CYS A 302 10.27 18.50 9.09
N ILE A 303 10.32 17.28 8.55
CA ILE A 303 11.39 16.83 7.66
C ILE A 303 11.33 17.55 6.31
N LEU A 304 10.13 17.75 5.75
CA LEU A 304 9.94 18.49 4.50
C LEU A 304 10.24 19.99 4.64
N ALA A 305 9.96 20.60 5.79
CA ALA A 305 10.26 22.02 6.05
C ALA A 305 11.74 22.31 6.34
N ALA A 306 12.52 21.30 6.76
CA ALA A 306 13.95 21.44 7.05
C ALA A 306 14.88 21.12 5.86
N GLY A 307 14.31 20.65 4.74
CA GLY A 307 15.02 20.28 3.52
C GLY A 307 14.95 21.29 2.36
N GLY A 308 14.46 22.50 2.60
CA GLY A 308 14.40 23.61 1.64
C GLY A 308 15.39 24.73 1.95
#